data_AF-A0A5C8MN47-F1
#
_entry.id   AF-A0A5C8MN47-F1
#
_cell.length_a   1.000
_cell.length_b   1.000
_cell.length_c   1.000
_cell.angle_alpha   90.00
_cell.angle_beta   90.00
_cell.angle_gamma   90.00
#
_symmetry.space_group_name_H-M   'P 1'
#
loop_
_entity.id
_entity.type
_entity.pdbx_description
1 polymer ?
#
loop_
_entity_poly.entity_id
_entity_poly.type
_entity_poly.pdbx_seq_one_letter_code
_entity_poly.pdbx_strand_id
1 'polypeptide(L)' 'EMGPLLDVCCRRLKRNGRIVANAVTIETLAQAVEGLKQRGFQVDVTLAQISRSKPILELTRFSALNPIYIITAKREEDE' A
#
# COMPACT_ATOMS: atom_id res chain seq x y z
N GLU A 1 4.31 -0.21 16.58
CA GLU A 1 4.12 1.23 16.30
C GLU A 1 4.51 1.62 14.87
N MET A 2 3.54 2.14 14.10
CA MET A 2 3.73 2.56 12.70
C MET A 2 4.58 3.83 12.58
N GLY A 3 4.36 4.83 13.44
CA GLY A 3 5.06 6.11 13.39
C GLY A 3 6.59 5.99 13.41
N PRO A 4 7.21 5.33 14.41
CA PRO A 4 8.65 5.14 14.47
C PRO A 4 9.24 4.38 13.27
N LEU A 5 8.48 3.44 12.70
CA LEU A 5 8.89 2.74 11.49
C LEU A 5 8.93 3.69 10.29
N LEU A 6 7.88 4.50 10.10
CA LEU A 6 7.82 5.50 9.05
C LEU A 6 8.94 6.54 9.19
N ASP A 7 9.28 6.96 10.42
CA ASP A 7 10.42 7.87 10.66
C ASP A 7 11.74 7.30 10.14
N VAL A 8 11.99 6.02 10.41
CA VAL A 8 13.21 5.35 9.94
C VAL A 8 13.21 5.21 8.41
N CYS A 9 12.08 4.80 7.83
CA CYS A 9 11.95 4.63 6.38
C CYS A 9 12.10 5.96 5.63
N CYS A 10 11.34 6.98 6.02
CA CYS A 10 11.37 8.31 5.42
C CYS A 10 12.76 8.96 5.54
N ARG A 11 13.46 8.79 6.66
CA ARG A 11 14.82 9.33 6.84
C ARG A 11 15.86 8.61 5.97
N ARG A 12 15.72 7.30 5.77
CA ARG A 12 16.70 6.48 5.01
C ARG A 12 16.45 6.45 3.51
N LEU A 13 15.28 6.91 3.06
CA LEU A 13 14.92 6.89 1.65
C LEU A 13 15.82 7.84 0.85
N LYS A 14 16.55 7.29 -0.12
CA LYS A 14 17.38 8.04 -1.08
C LYS A 14 16.50 8.93 -1.97
N ARG A 15 17.12 9.94 -2.60
CA ARG A 15 16.47 10.79 -3.61
C ARG A 15 15.83 9.93 -4.71
N ASN A 16 14.64 10.31 -5.18
CA ASN A 16 13.81 9.56 -6.13
C ASN A 16 13.39 8.17 -5.64
N GLY A 17 13.52 7.89 -4.34
CA GLY A 17 13.09 6.64 -3.74
C GLY A 17 11.57 6.59 -3.56
N ARG A 18 11.03 5.37 -3.49
CA ARG A 18 9.60 5.12 -3.24
C ARG A 18 9.40 4.23 -2.03
N ILE A 19 8.43 4.59 -1.20
CA ILE A 19 7.91 3.71 -0.15
C ILE A 19 6.64 3.05 -0.70
N VAL A 20 6.52 1.74 -0.49
CA VAL A 20 5.31 0.98 -0.82
C VAL A 20 4.89 0.19 0.42
N ALA A 21 3.62 0.30 0.80
CA ALA A 21 3.04 -0.43 1.92
C ALA A 21 1.69 -1.05 1.50
N ASN A 22 1.43 -2.26 1.98
CA ASN A 22 0.15 -2.93 1.76
C ASN A 22 -0.68 -2.89 3.03
N ALA A 23 -1.94 -2.46 2.94
CA ALA A 23 -2.87 -2.41 4.05
C ALA A 23 -4.12 -3.25 3.75
N VAL A 24 -4.54 -4.05 4.74
CA VAL A 24 -5.77 -4.86 4.67
C VAL A 24 -6.87 -4.25 5.55
N THR A 25 -6.51 -3.54 6.62
CA THR A 25 -7.46 -2.86 7.51
C THR A 25 -7.53 -1.37 7.22
N ILE A 26 -8.68 -0.77 7.54
CA ILE A 26 -8.93 0.67 7.35
C ILE A 26 -8.00 1.49 8.25
N GLU A 27 -7.74 1.03 9.47
CA GLU A 27 -6.85 1.70 10.43
C GLU A 27 -5.42 1.73 9.92
N THR A 28 -4.93 0.61 9.36
CA THR A 28 -3.58 0.54 8.78
C THR A 28 -3.46 1.48 7.59
N LEU A 29 -4.49 1.51 6.73
CA LEU A 29 -4.55 2.42 5.58
C LEU A 29 -4.50 3.87 6.04
N ALA A 30 -5.37 4.25 6.99
CA ALA A 30 -5.45 5.62 7.51
C ALA A 30 -4.14 6.05 8.16
N GLN A 31 -3.59 5.24 9.06
CA GLN A 31 -2.34 5.54 9.77
C GLN A 31 -1.15 5.67 8.81
N ALA A 32 -1.06 4.81 7.79
CA ALA A 32 0.02 4.88 6.81
C ALA A 32 -0.10 6.12 5.92
N VAL A 33 -1.29 6.42 5.39
CA VAL A 33 -1.53 7.59 4.55
C VAL A 33 -1.27 8.88 5.32
N GLU A 34 -1.82 9.01 6.53
CA GLU A 34 -1.62 10.19 7.37
C GLU A 34 -0.14 10.32 7.77
N GLY A 35 0.47 9.23 8.24
CA GLY A 35 1.86 9.24 8.68
C GLY A 35 2.84 9.61 7.56
N LEU A 36 2.60 9.16 6.32
CA LEU A 36 3.43 9.54 5.17
C LEU A 36 3.22 11.01 4.78
N LYS A 37 1.97 11.48 4.71
CA LYS A 37 1.65 12.89 4.39
C LYS A 37 2.26 13.88 5.39
N GLN A 38 2.18 13.58 6.69
CA GLN A 38 2.81 14.39 7.74
C GLN A 38 4.34 14.52 7.59
N ARG A 39 4.98 13.62 6.82
CA ARG A 39 6.42 13.60 6.56
C ARG A 39 6.81 14.18 5.19
N GLY A 40 5.89 14.88 4.52
CA GLY A 40 6.16 15.56 3.23
C GLY A 40 6.18 14.61 2.03
N PHE A 41 5.43 13.51 2.10
CA PHE A 41 5.27 12.59 0.99
C PHE A 41 3.91 12.79 0.31
N GLN A 42 3.94 12.82 -1.02
CA GLN A 42 2.76 12.59 -1.83
C GLN A 42 2.43 11.10 -1.80
N VAL A 43 1.15 10.78 -1.62
CA VAL A 43 0.67 9.42 -1.42
C VAL A 43 -0.44 9.10 -2.41
N ASP A 44 -0.27 8.00 -3.14
CA ASP A 44 -1.28 7.39 -3.98
C ASP A 44 -1.73 6.06 -3.37
N VAL A 45 -3.01 5.74 -3.52
CA VAL A 45 -3.60 4.49 -3.02
C VAL A 45 -4.29 3.76 -4.16
N THR A 46 -3.94 2.49 -4.35
CA THR A 46 -4.58 1.60 -5.32
C THR A 46 -5.25 0.44 -4.58
N LEU A 47 -6.55 0.23 -4.82
CA LEU A 47 -7.24 -0.98 -4.36
C LEU A 47 -7.05 -2.09 -5.40
N ALA A 48 -6.46 -3.22 -4.99
CA ALA A 48 -6.34 -4.42 -5.81
C ALA A 48 -7.36 -5.47 -5.36
N GLN A 49 -8.28 -5.83 -6.28
CA GLN A 49 -9.24 -6.92 -6.10
C GLN A 49 -9.02 -7.96 -7.19
N ILE A 50 -8.59 -9.15 -6.77
CA ILE A 50 -8.16 -10.20 -7.69
C ILE A 50 -8.99 -11.44 -7.41
N SER A 51 -9.43 -12.09 -8.48
CA SER A 51 -10.01 -13.43 -8.42
C SER A 51 -9.16 -14.40 -9.22
N ARG A 52 -8.91 -15.60 -8.69
CA ARG A 52 -8.14 -16.64 -9.38
C ARG A 52 -9.05 -17.78 -9.81
N SER A 53 -8.85 -18.28 -11.02
CA SER A 53 -9.55 -19.46 -11.50
C SER A 53 -9.20 -20.68 -10.63
N LYS A 54 -10.20 -21.52 -10.39
CA LYS A 54 -10.09 -22.83 -9.76
C LYS A 54 -11.02 -23.79 -10.50
N PRO A 55 -10.59 -25.03 -10.78
CA PRO A 55 -11.47 -26.03 -11.36
C PRO A 55 -12.62 -26.37 -10.39
N ILE A 56 -13.79 -26.70 -10.95
CA ILE A 56 -14.93 -27.28 -10.25
C ILE A 56 -15.65 -28.24 -11.20
N LEU A 57 -15.49 -29.55 -10.98
CA LEU A 57 -15.91 -30.57 -11.96
C LEU A 57 -15.34 -30.21 -13.35
N GLU A 58 -16.19 -30.21 -14.40
CA GLU A 58 -15.85 -29.84 -15.78
C GLU A 58 -15.89 -28.31 -16.04
N LEU A 59 -15.95 -27.47 -15.00
CA LEU A 59 -16.07 -26.02 -15.10
C LEU A 59 -14.89 -25.29 -14.44
N THR A 60 -14.76 -24.01 -14.76
CA THR A 60 -13.84 -23.09 -14.07
C THR A 60 -14.64 -22.09 -13.26
N ARG A 61 -14.43 -22.06 -11.95
CA ARG A 61 -14.94 -20.98 -11.08
C ARG A 61 -13.84 -20.00 -10.72
N PHE A 62 -14.20 -18.76 -10.45
CA PHE A 62 -13.29 -17.78 -9.88
C PHE A 62 -13.46 -17.70 -8.37
N SER A 63 -12.36 -17.78 -7.64
CA SER A 63 -12.30 -17.55 -6.19
C SER A 63 -11.73 -16.17 -5.95
N ALA A 64 -12.51 -15.28 -5.33
CA ALA A 64 -12.03 -13.97 -4.91
C ALA A 64 -10.92 -14.12 -3.85
N LEU A 65 -9.93 -13.25 -3.93
CA LEU A 65 -8.94 -13.02 -2.88
C LEU A 65 -9.38 -11.84 -2.02
N ASN A 66 -8.85 -11.78 -0.80
CA ASN A 66 -9.07 -10.63 0.07
C ASN A 66 -8.52 -9.37 -0.63
N PRO A 67 -9.30 -8.27 -0.66
CA PRO A 67 -8.84 -7.01 -1.20
C PRO A 67 -7.64 -6.49 -0.42
N ILE A 68 -6.74 -5.78 -1.10
CA ILE A 68 -5.60 -5.13 -0.48
C ILE A 68 -5.42 -3.72 -1.03
N TYR A 69 -5.11 -2.77 -0.15
CA TYR A 69 -4.76 -1.42 -0.53
C TYR A 69 -3.24 -1.34 -0.67
N ILE A 70 -2.77 -0.97 -1.85
CA ILE A 70 -1.37 -0.70 -2.14
C ILE A 70 -1.17 0.81 -2.04
N ILE A 71 -0.40 1.22 -1.03
CA ILE A 71 -0.08 2.62 -0.74
C ILE A 71 1.31 2.87 -1.30
N THR A 72 1.45 3.83 -2.21
CA THR A 72 2.73 4.26 -2.76
C THR A 72 3.01 5.70 -2.38
N ALA A 73 4.24 5.99 -1.98
CA ALA A 73 4.63 7.33 -1.56
C ALA A 73 6.02 7.71 -2.08
N LYS A 74 6.13 8.96 -2.55
CA LYS A 74 7.38 9.61 -2.98
C LYS A 74 7.45 11.00 -2.35
N ARG A 75 8.66 11.59 -2.26
CA ARG A 75 8.79 12.97 -1.77
C ARG A 75 8.11 13.90 -2.76
N GLU A 76 7.42 14.92 -2.28
CA GLU A 76 6.79 15.94 -3.15
C GLU A 76 7.81 16.65 -4.05
N GLU A 77 9.06 16.75 -3.57
CA GLU A 77 10.21 17.34 -4.28
C GLU A 77 10.67 16.55 -5.52
N ASP A 78 10.26 15.28 -5.63
CA ASP A 78 10.67 14.37 -6.71
C ASP A 78 9.65 14.35 -7.88
N GLU A 79 8.64 15.25 -7.88
CA GLU A 79 7.79 15.57 -9.04
C GLU A 79 8.33 16.74 -9.87
#